data_AF-A0A2T0PV16-F1
#
_entry.id   AF-A0A2T0PV16-F1
#
_cell.length_a   1.000
_cell.length_b   1.000
_cell.length_c   1.000
_cell.angle_alpha   90.00
_cell.angle_beta   90.00
_cell.angle_gamma   90.00
#
_symmetry.space_group_name_H-M   'P 1'
#
loop_
_entity.id
_entity.type
_entity.pdbx_description
1 polymer ?
#
loop_
_entity_poly.entity_id
_entity_poly.type
_entity_poly.pdbx_seq_one_letter_code
_entity_poly.pdbx_strand_id
1 'polypeptide(L)'
;MTVAKRNKREKPDAELVKLADSLLANYQKPEDLIGENGLLKQLTKMLVERALETEMSEHLGHGKSETVTNATGNTRNGHSAKTLQGEFGELPLNIPRDRQGAFEPKLVERHQTRWTGFDDKIISLYARGLSVREIQGHLEEMYGTEVSPTLVSAVTDAVSDEVKVWQARALDVLYPIVYLDCIHVKARDSGAVRTKAVYLAIGVNMAGHKEVLGLWIAQTEGAKFWLQVVTEDARRAGHLYRLRRRA
;
A
#
# COMPACT_ATOMS: atom_id res chain seq x y z
N MET A 1 14.17 25.73 26.55
CA MET A 1 14.41 25.96 25.11
C MET A 1 15.38 24.89 24.61
N THR A 2 14.88 23.85 23.95
CA THR A 2 15.68 22.76 23.40
C THR A 2 16.12 23.13 21.99
N VAL A 3 17.43 23.35 21.80
CA VAL A 3 18.03 23.67 20.51
C VAL A 3 17.96 22.43 19.61
N ALA A 4 17.31 22.54 18.46
CA ALA A 4 17.24 21.48 17.45
C ALA A 4 18.66 21.07 17.01
N LYS A 5 19.02 19.80 17.20
CA LYS A 5 20.24 19.22 16.62
C LYS A 5 20.18 19.39 15.10
N ARG A 6 21.07 20.20 14.55
CA ARG A 6 21.22 20.41 13.11
C ARG A 6 21.61 19.07 12.48
N ASN A 7 20.69 18.44 11.73
CA ASN A 7 20.99 17.20 10.99
C ASN A 7 22.19 17.45 10.06
N LYS A 8 23.29 16.74 10.32
CA LYS A 8 24.51 16.80 9.52
C LYS A 8 24.16 16.18 8.16
N ARG A 9 24.19 16.96 7.08
CA ARG A 9 23.97 16.45 5.71
C ARG A 9 25.01 15.36 5.43
N GLU A 10 24.54 14.14 5.24
CA GLU A 10 25.36 13.02 4.81
C GLU A 10 25.89 13.33 3.41
N LYS A 11 27.21 13.20 3.20
CA LYS A 11 27.80 13.46 1.89
C LYS A 11 27.47 12.27 0.97
N PRO A 12 26.94 12.49 -0.23
CA PRO A 12 26.69 11.41 -1.17
C PRO A 12 28.00 10.73 -1.58
N ASP A 13 27.93 9.44 -1.86
CA ASP A 13 29.06 8.64 -2.34
C ASP A 13 29.67 9.26 -3.60
N ALA A 14 30.98 9.49 -3.59
CA ALA A 14 31.69 10.15 -4.68
C ALA A 14 31.59 9.38 -6.01
N GLU A 15 31.50 8.04 -5.97
CA GLU A 15 31.33 7.22 -7.17
C GLU A 15 29.92 7.35 -7.76
N LEU A 16 28.89 7.44 -6.90
CA LEU A 16 27.52 7.68 -7.35
C LEU A 16 27.35 9.08 -7.96
N VAL A 17 28.04 10.08 -7.43
CA VAL A 17 28.04 11.44 -8.01
C VAL A 17 28.64 11.44 -9.41
N LYS A 18 29.81 10.80 -9.59
CA LYS A 18 30.43 10.68 -10.93
C LYS A 18 29.54 9.93 -11.91
N LEU A 19 28.88 8.86 -11.46
CA LEU A 19 27.94 8.11 -12.27
C LEU A 19 26.75 9.01 -12.69
N ALA A 20 26.18 9.77 -11.76
CA ALA A 20 25.11 10.71 -12.06
C ALA A 20 25.54 11.78 -13.08
N ASP A 21 26.74 12.36 -12.92
CA ASP A 21 27.29 13.34 -13.88
C ASP A 21 27.44 12.72 -15.28
N SER A 22 27.90 11.47 -15.37
CA SER A 22 28.03 10.76 -16.64
C SER A 22 26.69 10.46 -17.30
N LEU A 23 25.69 10.09 -16.49
CA LEU A 23 24.34 9.74 -16.94
C LEU A 23 23.57 11.00 -17.42
N LEU A 24 23.87 12.17 -16.85
CA LEU A 24 23.26 13.45 -17.20
C LEU A 24 24.02 14.23 -18.27
N ALA A 25 25.12 13.69 -18.84
CA ALA A 25 25.96 14.40 -19.79
C ALA A 25 25.22 14.93 -21.04
N ASN A 26 24.14 14.26 -21.45
CA ASN A 26 23.31 14.61 -22.61
C ASN A 26 21.92 15.15 -22.22
N TYR A 27 21.69 15.47 -20.95
CA TYR A 27 20.41 15.98 -20.48
C TYR A 27 20.16 17.40 -21.00
N GLN A 28 19.07 17.61 -21.75
CA GLN A 28 18.71 18.93 -22.27
C GLN A 28 17.38 19.44 -21.73
N LYS A 29 16.41 18.55 -21.50
CA LYS A 29 15.06 18.91 -21.06
C LYS A 29 14.52 17.91 -20.03
N PRO A 30 13.56 18.30 -19.17
CA PRO A 30 13.00 17.42 -18.15
C PRO A 30 12.53 16.07 -18.68
N GLU A 31 11.97 16.04 -19.89
CA GLU A 31 11.45 14.82 -20.52
C GLU A 31 12.55 13.78 -20.79
N ASP A 32 13.81 14.19 -20.94
CA ASP A 32 14.93 13.26 -21.14
C ASP A 32 15.21 12.44 -19.86
N LEU A 33 14.85 12.98 -18.69
CA LEU A 33 15.02 12.32 -17.40
C LEU A 33 13.76 11.56 -16.97
N ILE A 34 12.60 12.22 -17.01
CA ILE A 34 11.32 11.75 -16.43
C ILE A 34 10.23 11.42 -17.46
N GLY A 35 10.46 11.61 -18.75
CA GLY A 35 9.47 11.31 -19.80
C GLY A 35 9.21 9.82 -20.00
N GLU A 36 8.29 9.48 -20.90
CA GLU A 36 7.86 8.10 -21.19
C GLU A 36 9.03 7.16 -21.59
N ASN A 37 10.08 7.72 -22.21
CA ASN A 37 11.33 7.03 -22.55
C ASN A 37 12.55 7.62 -21.81
N GLY A 38 12.30 8.32 -20.71
CA GLY A 38 13.31 9.02 -19.94
C GLY A 38 14.31 8.07 -19.28
N LEU A 39 15.48 8.63 -18.96
CA LEU A 39 16.61 7.92 -18.39
C LEU A 39 16.26 7.13 -17.12
N LEU A 40 15.42 7.68 -16.23
CA LEU A 40 15.05 7.00 -14.99
C LEU A 40 14.28 5.70 -15.24
N LYS A 41 13.40 5.69 -16.24
CA LYS A 41 12.63 4.49 -16.62
C LYS A 41 13.55 3.41 -17.21
N GLN A 42 14.50 3.81 -18.06
CA GLN A 42 15.48 2.89 -18.64
C GLN A 42 16.40 2.31 -17.56
N LEU A 43 16.89 3.13 -16.63
CA LEU A 43 17.70 2.69 -15.50
C LEU A 43 16.92 1.73 -14.59
N THR A 44 15.67 2.05 -14.28
CA THR A 44 14.81 1.18 -13.48
C THR A 44 14.62 -0.17 -14.16
N LYS A 45 14.32 -0.19 -15.47
CA LYS A 45 14.24 -1.42 -16.27
C LYS A 45 15.53 -2.25 -16.14
N MET A 46 16.68 -1.62 -16.39
CA MET A 46 17.97 -2.31 -16.36
C MET A 46 18.30 -2.88 -14.98
N LEU A 47 18.02 -2.15 -13.91
CA LEU A 47 18.24 -2.60 -12.53
C LEU A 47 17.33 -3.78 -12.18
N VAL A 48 16.04 -3.70 -12.53
CA VAL A 48 15.07 -4.77 -12.27
C VAL A 48 15.43 -6.04 -13.04
N GLU A 49 15.69 -5.94 -14.35
CA GLU A 49 16.09 -7.10 -15.16
C GLU A 49 17.39 -7.73 -14.64
N ARG A 50 18.38 -6.93 -14.24
CA ARG A 50 19.65 -7.42 -13.72
C ARG A 50 19.52 -8.07 -12.33
N ALA A 51 18.63 -7.55 -11.49
CA ALA A 51 18.31 -8.18 -10.21
C ALA A 51 17.61 -9.53 -10.42
N LEU A 52 16.64 -9.62 -11.34
CA LEU A 52 15.98 -10.89 -11.69
C LEU A 52 16.97 -11.92 -12.26
N GLU A 53 17.94 -11.49 -13.07
CA GLU A 53 19.01 -12.36 -13.56
C GLU A 53 19.94 -12.89 -12.45
N THR A 54 20.13 -12.08 -11.41
CA THR A 54 20.90 -12.44 -10.21
C THR A 54 20.12 -13.47 -9.39
N GLU A 55 18.82 -13.23 -9.12
CA GLU A 55 17.94 -14.21 -8.47
C GLU A 55 17.90 -15.54 -9.22
N MET A 56 17.87 -15.51 -10.55
CA MET A 56 17.93 -16.73 -11.37
C MET A 56 19.26 -17.48 -11.22
N SER A 57 20.38 -16.76 -11.14
CA SER A 57 21.71 -17.38 -10.93
C SER A 57 21.78 -18.05 -9.56
N GLU A 58 21.24 -17.41 -8.52
CA GLU A 58 21.15 -17.96 -7.18
C GLU A 58 20.23 -19.19 -7.13
N HIS A 59 19.04 -19.10 -7.74
CA HIS A 59 18.09 -20.22 -7.82
C HIS A 59 18.70 -21.45 -8.49
N LEU A 60 19.45 -21.24 -9.58
CA LEU A 60 20.04 -22.33 -10.34
C LEU A 60 21.42 -22.78 -9.83
N GLY A 61 22.08 -22.00 -8.97
CA GLY A 61 23.43 -22.27 -8.45
C GLY A 61 24.56 -22.10 -9.47
N HIS A 62 24.31 -21.48 -10.62
CA HIS A 62 25.30 -21.24 -11.67
C HIS A 62 24.93 -20.03 -12.54
N GLY A 63 25.94 -19.38 -13.09
CA GLY A 63 25.82 -18.21 -13.95
C GLY A 63 25.37 -18.53 -15.38
N LYS A 64 25.19 -17.47 -16.17
CA LYS A 64 24.84 -17.61 -17.59
C LYS A 64 26.02 -18.24 -18.35
N SER A 65 25.75 -19.33 -19.06
CA SER A 65 26.73 -20.11 -19.84
C SER A 65 27.81 -20.81 -18.99
N GLU A 66 27.60 -20.95 -17.69
CA GLU A 66 28.48 -21.75 -16.83
C GLU A 66 28.07 -23.23 -16.86
N THR A 67 29.00 -24.10 -16.45
CA THR A 67 28.71 -25.53 -16.29
C THR A 67 27.60 -25.74 -15.28
N VAL A 68 26.65 -26.62 -15.62
CA VAL A 68 25.52 -26.96 -14.77
C VAL A 68 26.01 -27.79 -13.58
N THR A 69 25.99 -27.21 -12.39
CA THR A 69 26.48 -27.82 -11.14
C THR A 69 25.37 -28.24 -10.19
N ASN A 70 24.10 -27.95 -10.52
CA ASN A 70 22.96 -28.24 -9.66
C ASN A 70 22.51 -29.71 -9.74
N ALA A 71 22.03 -30.25 -8.62
CA ALA A 71 21.57 -31.63 -8.53
C ALA A 71 20.32 -31.92 -9.39
N THR A 72 19.52 -30.89 -9.67
CA THR A 72 18.28 -31.00 -10.46
C THR A 72 18.52 -31.01 -11.97
N GLY A 73 19.74 -30.67 -12.43
CA GLY A 73 20.03 -30.46 -13.85
C GLY A 73 19.24 -29.32 -14.50
N ASN A 74 18.64 -28.43 -13.69
CA ASN A 74 17.80 -27.36 -14.19
C ASN A 74 18.66 -26.28 -14.87
N THR A 75 18.16 -25.73 -15.96
CA THR A 75 18.90 -24.78 -16.81
C THR A 75 18.03 -23.60 -17.19
N ARG A 76 18.65 -22.52 -17.64
CA ARG A 76 17.96 -21.33 -18.15
C ARG A 76 17.25 -21.64 -19.47
N ASN A 77 16.07 -21.06 -19.69
CA ASN A 77 15.24 -21.25 -20.88
C ASN A 77 14.67 -19.92 -21.40
N GLY A 78 15.58 -18.98 -21.68
CA GLY A 78 15.22 -17.66 -22.22
C GLY A 78 14.43 -16.80 -21.24
N HIS A 79 13.57 -15.95 -21.79
CA HIS A 79 12.82 -14.92 -21.05
C HIS A 79 11.34 -14.92 -21.42
N SER A 80 10.49 -14.43 -20.53
CA SER A 80 9.11 -14.04 -20.82
C SER A 80 8.98 -12.53 -20.76
N ALA A 81 8.22 -11.96 -21.69
CA ALA A 81 7.78 -10.57 -21.57
C ALA A 81 6.79 -10.46 -20.40
N LYS A 82 6.93 -9.40 -19.61
CA LYS A 82 5.94 -8.95 -18.63
C LYS A 82 5.95 -7.43 -18.56
N THR A 83 4.80 -6.79 -18.68
CA THR A 83 4.68 -5.35 -18.46
C THR A 83 4.27 -5.08 -17.02
N LEU A 84 5.06 -4.26 -16.34
CA LEU A 84 4.85 -3.86 -14.95
C LEU A 84 4.34 -2.42 -14.91
N GLN A 85 3.23 -2.18 -14.22
CA GLN A 85 2.65 -0.86 -14.02
C GLN A 85 3.20 -0.24 -12.73
N GLY A 86 3.72 0.99 -12.79
CA GLY A 86 4.23 1.70 -11.62
C GLY A 86 4.24 3.21 -11.82
N GLU A 87 4.96 3.92 -10.94
CA GLU A 87 5.02 5.38 -11.00
C GLU A 87 5.72 5.94 -12.24
N PHE A 88 6.53 5.10 -12.88
CA PHE A 88 7.22 5.36 -14.14
C PHE A 88 6.36 4.99 -15.37
N GLY A 89 5.05 4.76 -15.17
CA GLY A 89 4.14 4.24 -16.19
C GLY A 89 4.34 2.75 -16.46
N GLU A 90 4.15 2.33 -17.71
CA GLU A 90 4.36 0.95 -18.14
C GLU A 90 5.84 0.63 -18.34
N LEU A 91 6.33 -0.39 -17.63
CA LEU A 91 7.70 -0.88 -17.72
C LEU A 91 7.73 -2.30 -18.33
N PRO A 92 8.05 -2.44 -19.62
CA PRO A 92 8.19 -3.76 -20.24
C PRO A 92 9.49 -4.42 -19.79
N LEU A 93 9.37 -5.54 -19.08
CA LEU A 93 10.45 -6.34 -18.51
C LEU A 93 10.60 -7.68 -19.24
N ASN A 94 11.84 -8.14 -19.35
CA ASN A 94 12.19 -9.51 -19.75
C ASN A 94 12.53 -10.34 -18.51
N ILE A 95 11.60 -11.21 -18.10
CA ILE A 95 11.77 -12.03 -16.91
C ILE A 95 12.49 -13.33 -17.28
N PRO A 96 13.63 -13.67 -16.65
CA PRO A 96 14.33 -14.91 -16.93
C PRO A 96 13.49 -16.13 -16.54
N ARG A 97 13.64 -17.20 -17.31
CA ARG A 97 12.94 -18.47 -17.08
C ARG A 97 13.91 -19.62 -16.91
N ASP A 98 13.53 -20.59 -16.11
CA ASP A 98 14.17 -21.89 -16.02
C ASP A 98 13.42 -22.92 -16.87
N ARG A 99 14.07 -24.05 -17.15
CA ARG A 99 13.53 -25.11 -18.01
C ARG A 99 12.46 -25.93 -17.31
N GLN A 100 12.57 -26.08 -15.98
CA GLN A 100 11.62 -26.84 -15.17
C GLN A 100 10.42 -26.01 -14.68
N GLY A 101 10.45 -24.69 -14.85
CA GLY A 101 9.38 -23.80 -14.39
C GLY A 101 9.28 -23.72 -12.87
N ALA A 102 10.38 -23.95 -12.14
CA ALA A 102 10.47 -23.91 -10.70
C ALA A 102 10.92 -22.54 -10.15
N PHE A 103 11.33 -21.60 -11.02
CA PHE A 103 11.82 -20.30 -10.58
C PHE A 103 10.69 -19.39 -10.08
N GLU A 104 10.76 -18.97 -8.82
CA GLU A 104 9.84 -18.01 -8.20
C GLU A 104 10.62 -16.73 -7.84
N PRO A 105 10.56 -15.70 -8.71
CA PRO A 105 11.25 -14.43 -8.45
C PRO A 105 10.65 -13.71 -7.25
N LYS A 106 11.50 -13.05 -6.46
CA LYS A 106 11.11 -12.32 -5.24
C LYS A 106 10.90 -10.84 -5.51
N LEU A 107 11.71 -10.24 -6.37
CA LEU A 107 11.59 -8.81 -6.70
C LEU A 107 10.29 -8.51 -7.46
N VAL A 108 9.90 -9.38 -8.39
CA VAL A 108 8.63 -9.27 -9.15
C VAL A 108 7.99 -10.65 -9.20
N GLU A 109 7.03 -10.89 -8.31
CA GLU A 109 6.39 -12.18 -8.12
C GLU A 109 5.68 -12.69 -9.39
N ARG A 110 5.37 -13.99 -9.42
CA ARG A 110 4.60 -14.58 -10.51
C ARG A 110 3.23 -13.90 -10.60
N HIS A 111 2.81 -13.57 -11.81
CA HIS A 111 1.56 -12.84 -12.10
C HIS A 111 1.44 -11.42 -11.50
N GLN A 112 2.41 -10.94 -10.72
CA GLN A 112 2.46 -9.54 -10.30
C GLN A 112 2.68 -8.65 -11.52
N THR A 113 1.69 -7.80 -11.81
CA THR A 113 1.74 -6.80 -12.89
C THR A 113 1.89 -5.37 -12.37
N ARG A 114 2.02 -5.18 -11.04
CA ARG A 114 2.09 -3.85 -10.42
C ARG A 114 3.31 -3.71 -9.51
N TRP A 115 3.91 -2.53 -9.51
CA TRP A 115 4.98 -2.16 -8.59
C TRP A 115 4.39 -1.80 -7.22
N THR A 116 5.10 -2.16 -6.15
CA THR A 116 4.70 -1.88 -4.76
C THR A 116 4.62 -0.37 -4.51
N GLY A 117 3.56 0.11 -3.85
CA GLY A 117 3.31 1.53 -3.54
C GLY A 117 2.29 2.23 -4.45
N PHE A 118 1.88 1.61 -5.57
CA PHE A 118 0.80 2.13 -6.42
C PHE A 118 -0.55 2.11 -5.67
N ASP A 119 -0.81 1.04 -4.93
CA ASP A 119 -2.05 0.84 -4.18
C ASP A 119 -2.21 1.89 -3.06
N ASP A 120 -1.11 2.28 -2.40
CA ASP A 120 -1.12 3.32 -1.36
C ASP A 120 -1.62 4.67 -1.90
N LYS A 121 -1.30 4.99 -3.16
CA LYS A 121 -1.79 6.21 -3.81
C LYS A 121 -3.28 6.14 -4.11
N ILE A 122 -3.78 4.99 -4.57
CA ILE A 122 -5.22 4.76 -4.74
C ILE A 122 -5.94 4.97 -3.40
N ILE A 123 -5.46 4.36 -2.33
CA ILE A 123 -6.04 4.49 -0.98
C ILE A 123 -5.99 5.95 -0.51
N SER A 124 -4.88 6.64 -0.74
CA SER A 124 -4.67 8.04 -0.39
C SER A 124 -5.62 8.99 -1.12
N LEU A 125 -5.91 8.74 -2.41
CA LEU A 125 -6.86 9.52 -3.20
C LEU A 125 -8.31 9.21 -2.79
N TYR A 126 -8.63 7.95 -2.54
CA TYR A 126 -9.94 7.54 -2.04
C TYR A 126 -10.23 8.15 -0.66
N ALA A 127 -9.25 8.14 0.25
CA ALA A 127 -9.36 8.76 1.57
C ALA A 127 -9.56 10.28 1.52
N ARG A 128 -9.15 10.95 0.44
CA ARG A 128 -9.43 12.38 0.17
C ARG A 128 -10.84 12.64 -0.38
N GLY A 129 -11.62 11.59 -0.62
CA GLY A 129 -12.99 11.67 -1.08
C GLY A 129 -13.15 11.72 -2.61
N LEU A 130 -12.10 11.40 -3.37
CA LEU A 130 -12.22 11.27 -4.82
C LEU A 130 -13.06 10.03 -5.17
N SER A 131 -13.98 10.18 -6.11
CA SER A 131 -14.71 9.07 -6.69
C SER A 131 -13.80 8.15 -7.50
N VAL A 132 -14.21 6.89 -7.69
CA VAL A 132 -13.47 5.90 -8.48
C VAL A 132 -13.10 6.43 -9.88
N ARG A 133 -13.99 7.22 -10.50
CA ARG A 133 -13.75 7.82 -11.83
C ARG A 133 -12.73 8.95 -11.79
N GLU A 134 -12.76 9.78 -10.75
CA GLU A 134 -11.76 10.84 -10.56
C GLU A 134 -10.39 10.25 -10.24
N ILE A 135 -10.34 9.19 -9.44
CA ILE A 135 -9.10 8.44 -9.17
C ILE A 135 -8.55 7.87 -10.48
N GLN A 136 -9.38 7.22 -11.30
CA GLN A 136 -8.97 6.69 -12.60
C GLN A 136 -8.35 7.79 -13.47
N GLY A 137 -9.07 8.90 -13.70
CA GLY A 137 -8.58 9.99 -14.54
C GLY A 137 -7.29 10.61 -14.01
N HIS A 138 -7.20 10.81 -12.69
CA HIS A 138 -6.01 11.35 -12.07
C HIS A 138 -4.78 10.42 -12.21
N LEU A 139 -4.98 9.12 -12.06
CA LEU A 139 -3.90 8.14 -12.24
C LEU A 139 -3.48 8.02 -13.70
N GLU A 140 -4.43 8.10 -14.64
CA GLU A 140 -4.14 8.11 -16.07
C GLU A 140 -3.33 9.34 -16.48
N GLU A 141 -3.70 10.53 -15.99
CA GLU A 141 -2.94 11.77 -16.22
C GLU A 141 -1.51 11.72 -15.64
N MET A 142 -1.35 11.15 -14.45
CA MET A 142 -0.05 11.08 -13.78
C MET A 142 0.88 10.01 -14.37
N TYR A 143 0.35 8.84 -14.73
CA TYR A 143 1.14 7.65 -15.06
C TYR A 143 1.03 7.22 -16.52
N GLY A 144 0.16 7.84 -17.31
CA GLY A 144 -0.02 7.54 -18.73
C GLY A 144 -0.53 6.12 -19.00
N THR A 145 -1.21 5.48 -18.04
CA THR A 145 -1.77 4.13 -18.18
C THR A 145 -3.23 4.10 -17.75
N GLU A 146 -4.07 3.37 -18.49
CA GLU A 146 -5.48 3.19 -18.15
C GLU A 146 -5.62 2.34 -16.89
N VAL A 147 -6.17 2.94 -15.82
CA VAL A 147 -6.50 2.23 -14.59
C VAL A 147 -7.95 1.78 -14.62
N SER A 148 -8.22 0.48 -14.53
CA SER A 148 -9.60 0.00 -14.56
C SER A 148 -10.38 0.39 -13.28
N PRO A 149 -11.69 0.70 -13.37
CA PRO A 149 -12.51 0.96 -12.19
C PRO A 149 -12.57 -0.22 -11.22
N THR A 150 -12.55 -1.45 -11.76
CA THR A 150 -12.49 -2.68 -10.98
C THR A 150 -11.22 -2.79 -10.16
N LEU A 151 -10.10 -2.26 -10.66
CA LEU A 151 -8.84 -2.19 -9.93
C LEU A 151 -8.96 -1.25 -8.72
N VAL A 152 -9.46 -0.02 -8.93
CA VAL A 152 -9.64 0.94 -7.83
C VAL A 152 -10.52 0.33 -6.74
N SER A 153 -11.65 -0.29 -7.11
CA SER A 153 -12.52 -0.98 -6.16
C SER A 153 -11.81 -2.11 -5.41
N ALA A 154 -11.07 -2.97 -6.11
CA ALA A 154 -10.36 -4.09 -5.49
C ALA A 154 -9.31 -3.63 -4.47
N VAL A 155 -8.59 -2.54 -4.76
CA VAL A 155 -7.60 -1.95 -3.84
C VAL A 155 -8.29 -1.34 -2.62
N THR A 156 -9.39 -0.60 -2.82
CA THR A 156 -10.16 -0.06 -1.68
C THR A 156 -10.78 -1.17 -0.82
N ASP A 157 -11.20 -2.27 -1.45
CA ASP A 157 -11.79 -3.41 -0.76
C ASP A 157 -10.74 -4.16 0.08
N ALA A 158 -9.49 -4.25 -0.37
CA ALA A 158 -8.39 -4.90 0.35
C ALA A 158 -8.14 -4.26 1.74
N VAL A 159 -8.37 -2.95 1.89
CA VAL A 159 -8.25 -2.24 3.18
C VAL A 159 -9.36 -2.61 4.16
N SER A 160 -10.45 -3.23 3.69
CA SER A 160 -11.60 -3.59 4.54
C SER A 160 -11.20 -4.51 5.70
N ASP A 161 -10.23 -5.40 5.50
CA ASP A 161 -9.75 -6.28 6.57
C ASP A 161 -8.93 -5.52 7.60
N GLU A 162 -8.12 -4.55 7.18
CA GLU A 162 -7.43 -3.64 8.10
C GLU A 162 -8.41 -2.78 8.91
N VAL A 163 -9.50 -2.32 8.29
CA VAL A 163 -10.57 -1.60 9.00
C VAL A 163 -11.20 -2.47 10.09
N LYS A 164 -11.45 -3.76 9.83
CA LYS A 164 -11.97 -4.69 10.85
C LYS A 164 -10.98 -4.89 11.99
N VAL A 165 -9.69 -5.03 11.68
CA VAL A 165 -8.64 -5.14 12.71
C VAL A 165 -8.59 -3.86 13.55
N TRP A 166 -8.66 -2.69 12.92
CA TRP A 166 -8.71 -1.41 13.60
C TRP A 166 -9.97 -1.27 14.49
N GLN A 167 -11.14 -1.70 14.02
CA GLN A 167 -12.37 -1.71 14.81
C GLN A 167 -12.26 -2.66 16.02
N ALA A 168 -11.56 -3.79 15.89
CA ALA A 168 -11.41 -4.77 16.96
C ALA A 168 -10.24 -4.48 17.92
N ARG A 169 -9.47 -3.42 17.70
CA ARG A 169 -8.26 -3.12 18.48
C ARG A 169 -8.55 -2.95 19.97
N ALA A 170 -7.57 -3.29 20.80
CA ALA A 170 -7.63 -2.99 22.23
C ALA A 170 -7.61 -1.48 22.46
N LEU A 171 -8.42 -1.01 23.40
CA LEU A 171 -8.47 0.40 23.82
C LEU A 171 -7.80 0.57 25.19
N ASP A 172 -7.41 1.80 25.51
CA ASP A 172 -6.87 2.09 26.84
C ASP A 172 -7.90 1.84 27.93
N VAL A 173 -7.41 1.51 29.11
CA VAL A 173 -8.25 1.23 30.28
C VAL A 173 -9.01 2.48 30.74
N LEU A 174 -8.56 3.70 30.43
CA LEU A 174 -9.23 4.91 30.89
C LEU A 174 -9.14 6.04 29.88
N TYR A 175 -10.31 6.57 29.52
CA TYR A 175 -10.47 7.83 28.79
C TYR A 175 -11.21 8.81 29.70
N PRO A 176 -10.56 9.90 30.18
CA PRO A 176 -11.21 10.90 31.02
C PRO A 176 -12.45 11.54 30.40
N ILE A 177 -12.47 11.67 29.07
CA ILE A 177 -13.55 12.29 28.31
C ILE A 177 -13.86 11.40 27.11
N VAL A 178 -15.14 11.15 26.87
CA VAL A 178 -15.65 10.48 25.67
C VAL A 178 -16.75 11.33 25.06
N TYR A 179 -16.61 11.65 23.78
CA TYR A 179 -17.63 12.29 22.96
C TYR A 179 -18.34 11.22 22.13
N LEU A 180 -19.66 11.28 22.12
CA LEU A 180 -20.52 10.42 21.34
C LEU A 180 -21.29 11.31 20.35
N ASP A 181 -21.22 10.97 19.07
CA ASP A 181 -21.88 11.72 18.01
C ASP A 181 -22.52 10.78 16.98
N CYS A 182 -23.47 11.29 16.21
CA CYS A 182 -24.18 10.55 15.17
C CYS A 182 -24.33 11.39 13.89
N ILE A 183 -23.80 10.88 12.78
CA ILE A 183 -23.84 11.51 11.47
C ILE A 183 -24.80 10.74 10.56
N HIS A 184 -25.72 11.43 9.90
CA HIS A 184 -26.63 10.83 8.95
C HIS A 184 -26.04 10.85 7.54
N VAL A 185 -25.87 9.68 6.93
CA VAL A 185 -25.32 9.52 5.57
C VAL A 185 -26.32 8.81 4.67
N LYS A 186 -26.40 9.22 3.40
CA LYS A 186 -27.19 8.51 2.39
C LYS A 186 -26.35 7.38 1.81
N ALA A 187 -26.76 6.15 2.04
CA ALA A 187 -26.10 4.96 1.51
C ALA A 187 -27.08 4.11 0.70
N ARG A 188 -26.60 3.45 -0.33
CA ARG A 188 -27.41 2.46 -1.07
C ARG A 188 -27.46 1.18 -0.25
N ASP A 189 -28.68 0.72 0.05
CA ASP A 189 -28.95 -0.48 0.85
C ASP A 189 -30.11 -1.25 0.20
N SER A 190 -29.87 -2.52 -0.12
CA SER A 190 -30.86 -3.39 -0.78
C SER A 190 -31.54 -2.75 -2.02
N GLY A 191 -30.76 -2.08 -2.86
CA GLY A 191 -31.22 -1.46 -4.11
C GLY A 191 -31.87 -0.08 -3.96
N ALA A 192 -32.09 0.43 -2.74
CA ALA A 192 -32.65 1.75 -2.48
C ALA A 192 -31.66 2.65 -1.74
N VAL A 193 -31.66 3.96 -2.02
CA VAL A 193 -30.89 4.92 -1.23
C VAL A 193 -31.64 5.20 0.06
N ARG A 194 -31.03 4.86 1.20
CA ARG A 194 -31.58 5.07 2.54
C ARG A 194 -30.64 5.94 3.35
N THR A 195 -31.21 6.77 4.21
CA THR A 195 -30.44 7.48 5.24
C THR A 195 -30.07 6.49 6.33
N LYS A 196 -28.78 6.35 6.63
CA LYS A 196 -28.23 5.54 7.72
C LYS A 196 -27.58 6.45 8.76
N ALA A 197 -27.64 6.01 10.02
CA ALA A 197 -26.98 6.67 11.14
C ALA A 197 -25.58 6.07 11.34
N VAL A 198 -24.55 6.92 11.33
CA VAL A 198 -23.17 6.55 11.63
C VAL A 198 -22.82 7.10 13.00
N TYR A 199 -22.67 6.21 13.97
CA TYR A 199 -22.30 6.51 15.33
C TYR A 199 -20.79 6.59 15.44
N LEU A 200 -20.30 7.64 16.09
CA LEU A 200 -18.89 7.94 16.27
C LEU A 200 -18.59 8.12 17.76
N ALA A 201 -17.58 7.41 18.24
CA ALA A 201 -17.05 7.60 19.60
C ALA A 201 -15.62 8.16 19.52
N ILE A 202 -15.36 9.27 20.22
CA ILE A 202 -14.03 9.90 20.31
C ILE A 202 -13.63 10.01 21.77
N GLY A 203 -12.51 9.42 22.15
CA GLY A 203 -11.94 9.49 23.49
C GLY A 203 -10.81 10.51 23.55
N VAL A 204 -10.65 11.17 24.70
CA VAL A 204 -9.41 11.87 25.06
C VAL A 204 -8.65 10.96 26.01
N ASN A 205 -7.41 10.59 25.67
CA ASN A 205 -6.59 9.73 26.52
C ASN A 205 -5.93 10.53 27.67
N MET A 206 -5.19 9.84 28.54
CA MET A 206 -4.51 10.45 29.69
C MET A 206 -3.42 11.47 29.30
N ALA A 207 -2.90 11.41 28.07
CA ALA A 207 -1.96 12.39 27.53
C ALA A 207 -2.67 13.63 26.94
N GLY A 208 -4.00 13.65 26.93
CA GLY A 208 -4.80 14.73 26.34
C GLY A 208 -4.98 14.62 24.82
N HIS A 209 -4.58 13.51 24.19
CA HIS A 209 -4.77 13.31 22.76
C HIS A 209 -6.16 12.77 22.47
N LYS A 210 -6.81 13.33 21.43
CA LYS A 210 -8.07 12.83 20.91
C LYS A 210 -7.83 11.64 19.98
N GLU A 211 -8.64 10.60 20.12
CA GLU A 211 -8.61 9.43 19.25
C GLU A 211 -10.01 8.90 19.00
N VAL A 212 -10.24 8.37 17.79
CA VAL A 212 -11.50 7.72 17.44
C VAL A 212 -11.51 6.32 18.06
N LEU A 213 -12.46 6.04 18.95
CA LEU A 213 -12.61 4.74 19.61
C LEU A 213 -13.34 3.74 18.71
N GLY A 214 -14.26 4.22 17.88
CA GLY A 214 -14.96 3.39 16.91
C GLY A 214 -15.98 4.14 16.07
N LEU A 215 -16.45 3.43 15.05
CA LEU A 215 -17.45 3.86 14.07
C LEU A 215 -18.43 2.71 13.85
N TRP A 216 -19.72 2.99 13.94
CA TRP A 216 -20.76 1.97 13.78
C TRP A 216 -21.89 2.49 12.90
N ILE A 217 -22.43 1.63 12.04
CA ILE A 217 -23.51 1.99 11.12
C ILE A 217 -24.80 1.28 11.57
N ALA A 218 -25.87 2.05 11.77
CA ALA A 218 -27.21 1.50 11.99
C ALA A 218 -28.21 2.09 10.99
N GLN A 219 -29.35 1.41 10.81
CA GLN A 219 -30.42 1.93 9.95
C GLN A 219 -31.12 3.15 10.54
N THR A 220 -31.25 3.24 11.87
CA THR A 220 -31.91 4.35 12.57
C THR A 220 -31.17 4.72 13.85
N GLU A 221 -31.36 5.95 14.32
CA GLU A 221 -30.89 6.36 15.63
C GLU A 221 -31.70 5.67 16.75
N GLY A 222 -31.04 5.14 17.78
CA GLY A 222 -31.76 4.49 18.89
C GLY A 222 -30.90 4.20 20.11
N ALA A 223 -31.48 4.40 21.30
CA ALA A 223 -30.82 4.18 22.59
C ALA A 223 -30.28 2.75 22.78
N LYS A 224 -30.93 1.74 22.19
CA LYS A 224 -30.46 0.35 22.23
C LYS A 224 -29.11 0.18 21.52
N PHE A 225 -28.87 0.94 20.46
CA PHE A 225 -27.62 0.87 19.71
C PHE A 225 -26.48 1.54 20.46
N TRP A 226 -26.74 2.69 21.10
CA TRP A 226 -25.77 3.32 22.00
C TRP A 226 -25.31 2.39 23.13
N LEU A 227 -26.22 1.58 23.70
CA LEU A 227 -25.85 0.58 24.69
C LEU A 227 -24.90 -0.47 24.11
N GLN A 228 -25.12 -0.93 22.88
CA GLN A 228 -24.22 -1.87 22.20
C GLN A 228 -22.84 -1.25 21.99
N VAL A 229 -22.77 -0.01 21.49
CA VAL A 229 -21.53 0.75 21.29
C VAL A 229 -20.72 0.84 22.58
N VAL A 230 -21.33 1.33 23.67
CA VAL A 230 -20.63 1.49 24.96
C VAL A 230 -20.22 0.14 25.56
N THR A 231 -21.03 -0.91 25.37
CA THR A 231 -20.69 -2.26 25.85
C THR A 231 -19.47 -2.82 25.09
N GLU A 232 -19.40 -2.58 23.78
CA GLU A 232 -18.26 -2.99 22.96
C GLU A 232 -16.98 -2.24 23.36
N ASP A 233 -17.06 -0.92 23.54
CA ASP A 233 -15.93 -0.10 24.03
C ASP A 233 -15.42 -0.60 25.38
N ALA A 234 -16.33 -0.85 26.33
CA ALA A 234 -15.99 -1.38 27.64
C ALA A 234 -15.34 -2.77 27.57
N ARG A 235 -15.70 -3.59 26.58
CA ARG A 235 -15.07 -4.90 26.35
C ARG A 235 -13.66 -4.74 25.81
N ARG A 236 -13.47 -3.84 24.83
CA ARG A 236 -12.17 -3.55 24.20
C ARG A 236 -11.18 -2.89 25.16
N ALA A 237 -11.68 -2.12 26.14
CA ALA A 237 -10.89 -1.54 27.23
C ALA A 237 -10.70 -2.48 28.45
N GLY A 238 -11.24 -3.71 28.40
CA GLY A 238 -11.06 -4.73 29.44
C GLY A 238 -11.89 -4.54 30.72
N HIS A 239 -12.87 -3.64 30.74
CA HIS A 239 -13.70 -3.34 31.93
C HIS A 239 -14.70 -4.43 32.28
N LEU A 240 -15.23 -5.13 31.28
CA LEU A 240 -16.25 -6.18 31.47
C LEU A 240 -15.73 -7.43 32.20
N TYR A 241 -14.42 -7.69 32.21
CA TYR A 241 -13.84 -8.83 32.95
C TYR A 241 -13.70 -8.60 34.46
N ARG A 242 -13.75 -7.35 34.94
CA ARG A 242 -13.60 -7.03 36.38
C ARG A 242 -14.87 -7.23 37.19
N LEU A 243 -16.05 -7.21 36.57
CA LEU A 243 -17.33 -7.36 37.28
C LEU A 243 -17.66 -8.80 37.67
N ARG A 244 -16.95 -9.81 37.14
CA ARG A 244 -17.21 -11.23 37.42
C ARG A 244 -16.32 -11.87 38.49
N ARG A 245 -15.34 -11.15 39.05
CA ARG A 245 -14.40 -11.67 40.08
C ARG A 245 -14.60 -11.08 41.48
N ARG A 246 -15.69 -10.36 41.72
CA ARG A 246 -16.13 -9.94 43.06
C ARG A 246 -17.52 -10.49 43.34
N ALA A 247 -17.59 -11.78 43.61
CA ALA A 247 -18.70 -12.45 44.29
C ALA A 247 -18.07 -13.54 45.17
#